data_AF-A0A2E8WQ02-F1
#
_entry.id   AF-A0A2E8WQ02-F1
#
_cell.length_a   1.000
_cell.length_b   1.000
_cell.length_c   1.000
_cell.angle_alpha   90.00
_cell.angle_beta   90.00
_cell.angle_gamma   90.00
#
_symmetry.space_group_name_H-M   'P 1'
#
loop_
_entity.id
_entity.type
_entity.pdbx_description
1 polymer ?
#
loop_
_entity_poly.entity_id
_entity_poly.type
_entity_poly.pdbx_seq_one_letter_code
_entity_poly.pdbx_strand_id
1 'polypeptide(L)'
;MILTPRIRTWIWIGLLSLCFASHALASEEITEPELIFSDSICTFSKIPILSLFVPCRASTETREAALKSYWQSEDDAELCHYFYFPLADPSASEALLMTNYRIMEAEIKARGVNCIEEHRNIFWYRGKQTKSMLTKFLDKKAAQTRSDVSAQVQLKVRHTFTAPRHNN
;
A
#
# COMPACT_ATOMS: atom_id res chain seq x y z
N MET A 1 -26.24 -49.57 -62.52
CA MET A 1 -24.95 -49.65 -63.23
C MET A 1 -23.90 -48.93 -62.40
N ILE A 2 -22.95 -49.72 -61.88
CA ILE A 2 -21.51 -49.49 -61.66
C ILE A 2 -21.01 -48.05 -61.91
N LEU A 3 -20.40 -47.40 -60.91
CA LEU A 3 -18.95 -47.06 -60.87
C LEU A 3 -18.55 -46.32 -59.57
N THR A 4 -17.96 -47.11 -58.68
CA THR A 4 -16.72 -46.93 -57.88
C THR A 4 -16.29 -45.66 -57.13
N PRO A 5 -15.51 -45.86 -56.04
CA PRO A 5 -15.05 -44.86 -55.08
C PRO A 5 -13.58 -44.46 -55.30
N ARG A 6 -13.25 -43.17 -55.25
CA ARG A 6 -11.94 -42.62 -54.85
C ARG A 6 -11.96 -41.10 -55.03
N ILE A 7 -11.23 -40.39 -54.17
CA ILE A 7 -10.95 -38.94 -54.22
C ILE A 7 -12.03 -38.06 -53.56
N ARG A 8 -12.07 -38.05 -52.22
CA ARG A 8 -12.35 -36.83 -51.43
C ARG A 8 -12.15 -37.02 -49.92
N THR A 9 -10.98 -37.49 -49.52
CA THR A 9 -10.57 -37.57 -48.10
C THR A 9 -9.19 -36.99 -47.87
N TRP A 10 -8.93 -35.87 -48.53
CA TRP A 10 -7.83 -34.95 -48.23
C TRP A 10 -8.43 -33.56 -48.47
N ILE A 11 -8.08 -32.55 -47.66
CA ILE A 11 -8.78 -31.25 -47.53
C ILE A 11 -9.91 -31.28 -46.46
N TRP A 12 -9.66 -31.84 -45.28
CA TRP A 12 -10.32 -31.39 -44.04
C TRP A 12 -9.35 -31.39 -42.84
N ILE A 13 -8.04 -31.45 -43.09
CA ILE A 13 -6.99 -31.40 -42.05
C ILE A 13 -6.24 -30.04 -42.09
N GLY A 14 -6.56 -29.15 -43.03
CA GLY A 14 -5.87 -27.86 -43.22
C GLY A 14 -6.43 -26.67 -42.44
N LEU A 15 -7.48 -26.84 -41.62
CA LEU A 15 -8.21 -25.72 -41.00
C LEU A 15 -8.33 -25.81 -39.47
N LEU A 16 -7.51 -26.65 -38.85
CA LEU A 16 -7.44 -26.85 -37.39
C LEU A 16 -6.00 -26.73 -36.84
N SER A 17 -5.16 -25.95 -37.53
CA SER A 17 -3.77 -25.68 -37.13
C SER A 17 -3.48 -24.17 -37.05
N LEU A 18 -4.45 -23.38 -36.59
CA LEU A 18 -4.36 -21.92 -36.49
C LEU A 18 -5.12 -21.43 -35.24
N CYS A 19 -4.81 -21.97 -34.06
CA CYS A 19 -5.30 -21.46 -32.78
C CYS A 19 -4.38 -21.76 -31.58
N PHE A 20 -3.08 -22.00 -31.79
CA PHE A 20 -2.11 -22.11 -30.68
C PHE A 20 -0.83 -21.34 -30.98
N ALA A 21 -0.97 -20.04 -31.25
CA ALA A 21 0.02 -19.07 -30.84
C ALA A 21 -0.57 -18.33 -29.64
N SER A 22 -0.73 -19.06 -28.53
CA SER A 22 -0.95 -18.45 -27.22
C SER A 22 0.15 -17.41 -27.06
N HIS A 23 -0.24 -16.15 -27.18
CA HIS A 23 0.58 -15.07 -26.72
C HIS A 23 0.73 -15.31 -25.22
N ALA A 24 1.88 -15.85 -24.83
CA ALA A 24 2.40 -15.70 -23.50
C ALA A 24 2.67 -14.21 -23.31
N LEU A 25 1.60 -13.45 -23.13
CA LEU A 25 1.66 -12.18 -22.43
C LEU A 25 1.96 -12.60 -20.99
N ALA A 26 3.25 -12.63 -20.68
CA ALA A 26 3.72 -12.41 -19.33
C ALA A 26 3.07 -11.10 -18.89
N SER A 27 1.93 -11.22 -18.21
CA SER A 27 1.44 -10.16 -17.36
C SER A 27 2.56 -9.99 -16.34
N GLU A 28 3.38 -8.95 -16.52
CA GLU A 28 4.07 -8.36 -15.38
C GLU A 28 2.94 -7.96 -14.43
N GLU A 29 2.64 -8.87 -13.50
CA GLU A 29 1.99 -8.51 -12.27
C GLU A 29 2.91 -7.48 -11.64
N ILE A 30 2.60 -6.20 -11.88
CA ILE A 30 3.17 -5.09 -11.14
C ILE A 30 2.62 -5.31 -9.73
N THR A 31 3.30 -6.15 -8.97
CA THR A 31 3.09 -6.28 -7.54
C THR A 31 3.28 -4.87 -7.01
N GLU A 32 2.18 -4.21 -6.61
CA GLU A 32 2.28 -2.93 -5.93
C GLU A 32 3.30 -3.13 -4.81
N PRO A 33 4.34 -2.29 -4.72
CA PRO A 33 5.39 -2.47 -3.74
C PRO A 33 4.72 -2.51 -2.36
N GLU A 34 4.85 -3.63 -1.68
CA GLU A 34 4.28 -3.82 -0.35
C GLU A 34 4.79 -2.69 0.54
N LEU A 35 3.88 -1.83 1.03
CA LEU A 35 4.26 -0.69 1.85
C LEU A 35 4.72 -1.19 3.21
N ILE A 36 6.04 -1.18 3.44
CA ILE A 36 6.66 -1.60 4.69
C ILE A 36 6.67 -0.42 5.69
N PHE A 37 6.22 -0.68 6.92
CA PHE A 37 6.23 0.28 8.03
C PHE A 37 7.19 -0.22 9.12
N SER A 38 7.98 0.68 9.70
CA SER A 38 9.00 0.31 10.69
C SER A 38 8.52 0.46 12.13
N ASP A 39 8.90 -0.50 12.98
CA ASP A 39 8.75 -0.41 14.43
C ASP A 39 9.81 0.45 15.12
N SER A 40 10.93 0.73 14.45
CA SER A 40 12.04 1.52 15.02
C SER A 40 11.96 3.02 14.68
N ILE A 41 11.02 3.42 13.82
CA ILE A 41 10.86 4.82 13.40
C ILE A 41 9.62 5.41 14.06
N CYS A 42 9.79 6.49 14.82
CA CYS A 42 8.72 7.31 15.40
C CYS A 42 9.13 8.80 15.39
N THR A 43 8.34 9.69 15.98
CA THR A 43 8.69 11.12 16.04
C THR A 43 9.90 11.34 16.96
N PHE A 44 9.92 10.69 18.13
CA PHE A 44 11.04 10.82 19.06
C PHE A 44 12.36 10.22 18.55
N SER A 45 12.33 9.18 17.71
CA SER A 45 13.57 8.62 17.15
C SER A 45 14.31 9.58 16.22
N LYS A 46 13.65 10.66 15.78
CA LYS A 46 14.26 11.73 14.96
C LYS A 46 14.94 12.82 15.79
N ILE A 47 14.80 12.78 17.11
CA ILE A 47 15.39 13.75 18.05
C ILE A 47 16.47 13.01 18.85
N PRO A 48 17.77 13.27 18.62
CA PRO A 48 18.85 12.46 19.17
C PRO A 48 18.86 12.32 20.69
N ILE A 49 18.49 13.38 21.43
CA ILE A 49 18.45 13.33 22.89
C ILE A 49 17.28 12.47 23.37
N LEU A 50 16.10 12.64 22.77
CA LEU A 50 14.89 11.94 23.20
C LEU A 50 14.91 10.46 22.83
N SER A 51 15.53 10.09 21.71
CA SER A 51 15.63 8.70 21.26
C SER A 51 16.42 7.80 22.22
N LEU A 52 17.29 8.39 23.05
CA LEU A 52 18.05 7.68 24.09
C LEU A 52 17.18 7.31 25.31
N PHE A 53 16.14 8.10 25.60
CA PHE A 53 15.32 7.93 26.80
C PHE A 53 13.93 7.37 26.51
N VAL A 54 13.43 7.55 25.29
CA VAL A 54 12.07 7.17 24.90
C VAL A 54 12.12 6.30 23.65
N PRO A 55 12.09 4.97 23.81
CA PRO A 55 12.05 4.06 22.66
C PRO A 55 10.70 4.17 21.94
N CYS A 56 10.71 3.89 20.63
CA CYS A 56 9.47 3.79 19.88
C CYS A 56 8.63 2.59 20.37
N ARG A 57 7.31 2.77 20.43
CA ARG A 57 6.36 1.71 20.79
C ARG A 57 5.99 0.94 19.53
N ALA A 58 6.36 -0.33 19.51
CA ALA A 58 6.08 -1.24 18.41
C ALA A 58 4.61 -1.69 18.35
N SER A 59 4.19 -2.14 17.17
CA SER A 59 2.94 -2.89 16.98
C SER A 59 3.11 -4.31 17.53
N THR A 60 2.32 -4.65 18.55
CA THR A 60 2.33 -5.98 19.18
C THR A 60 0.90 -6.43 19.36
N GLU A 61 0.62 -7.74 19.28
CA GLU A 61 -0.75 -8.28 19.38
C GLU A 61 -1.53 -7.75 20.58
N THR A 62 -0.91 -7.68 21.76
CA THR A 62 -1.53 -7.15 22.99
C THR A 62 -1.93 -5.68 22.87
N ARG A 63 -1.12 -4.88 22.17
CA ARG A 63 -1.36 -3.45 21.95
C ARG A 63 -2.41 -3.23 20.88
N GLU A 64 -2.41 -4.05 19.83
CA GLU A 64 -3.44 -4.04 18.80
C GLU A 64 -4.80 -4.44 19.37
N ALA A 65 -4.83 -5.45 20.23
CA ALA A 65 -6.03 -5.84 20.97
C ALA A 65 -6.53 -4.69 21.86
N ALA A 66 -5.64 -4.03 22.60
CA ALA A 66 -6.00 -2.87 23.41
C ALA A 66 -6.55 -1.71 22.56
N LEU A 67 -5.96 -1.43 21.39
CA LEU A 67 -6.46 -0.41 20.46
C LEU A 67 -7.84 -0.78 19.90
N LYS A 68 -8.07 -2.05 19.55
CA LYS A 68 -9.39 -2.54 19.11
C LYS A 68 -10.43 -2.31 20.20
N SER A 69 -10.15 -2.74 21.43
CA SER A 69 -11.07 -2.55 22.56
C SER A 69 -11.32 -1.08 22.86
N TYR A 70 -10.28 -0.24 22.77
CA TYR A 70 -10.40 1.21 22.94
C TYR A 70 -11.38 1.80 21.92
N TRP A 71 -11.13 1.62 20.62
CA TRP A 71 -11.99 2.23 19.59
C TRP A 71 -13.40 1.66 19.59
N GLN A 72 -13.59 0.39 19.95
CA GLN A 72 -14.92 -0.20 20.15
C GLN A 72 -15.71 0.47 21.27
N SER A 73 -15.03 1.02 22.29
CA SER A 73 -15.68 1.70 23.41
C SER A 73 -15.93 3.20 23.16
N GLU A 74 -15.19 3.81 22.22
CA GLU A 74 -15.33 5.22 21.88
C GLU A 74 -16.57 5.48 21.01
N ASP A 75 -17.11 6.70 21.10
CA ASP A 75 -18.22 7.14 20.26
C ASP A 75 -17.78 7.47 18.82
N ASP A 76 -18.78 7.64 17.95
CA ASP A 76 -18.53 7.90 16.53
C ASP A 76 -17.86 9.26 16.28
N ALA A 77 -18.12 10.25 17.15
CA ALA A 77 -17.54 11.58 16.99
C ALA A 77 -16.02 11.55 17.26
N GLU A 78 -15.60 10.89 18.33
CA GLU A 78 -14.18 10.77 18.70
C GLU A 78 -13.43 9.89 17.69
N LEU A 79 -14.04 8.75 17.30
CA LEU A 79 -13.50 7.87 16.26
C LEU A 79 -13.32 8.62 14.92
N CYS A 80 -14.34 9.34 14.46
CA CYS A 80 -14.27 10.13 13.24
C CYS A 80 -13.29 11.31 13.35
N HIS A 81 -13.15 11.92 14.53
CA HIS A 81 -12.14 12.95 14.76
C HIS A 81 -10.74 12.39 14.51
N TYR A 82 -10.31 11.38 15.27
CA TYR A 82 -8.94 10.88 15.14
C TYR A 82 -8.66 10.12 13.85
N PHE A 83 -9.68 9.61 13.16
CA PHE A 83 -9.45 9.02 11.85
C PHE A 83 -9.01 10.05 10.79
N TYR A 84 -9.35 11.34 10.98
CA TYR A 84 -9.02 12.42 10.04
C TYR A 84 -8.08 13.50 10.60
N PHE A 85 -7.86 13.49 11.92
CA PHE A 85 -6.94 14.36 12.64
C PHE A 85 -5.73 13.58 13.18
N PRO A 86 -4.52 14.16 13.17
CA PRO A 86 -3.34 13.43 13.60
C PRO A 86 -3.43 13.00 15.07
N LEU A 87 -3.16 11.73 15.34
CA LEU A 87 -2.90 11.27 16.70
C LEU A 87 -1.62 11.91 17.23
N ALA A 88 -1.71 12.55 18.39
CA ALA A 88 -0.58 13.18 19.07
C ALA A 88 0.21 12.15 19.89
N ASP A 89 0.76 11.13 19.23
CA ASP A 89 1.62 10.13 19.86
C ASP A 89 3.03 10.14 19.24
N PRO A 90 3.96 10.89 19.85
CA PRO A 90 5.33 10.99 19.33
C PRO A 90 6.16 9.72 19.51
N SER A 91 5.71 8.79 20.36
CA SER A 91 6.38 7.53 20.66
C SER A 91 5.90 6.36 19.80
N ALA A 92 4.71 6.45 19.18
CA ALA A 92 4.21 5.38 18.32
C ALA A 92 5.09 5.19 17.10
N SER A 93 5.45 3.93 16.84
CA SER A 93 6.13 3.57 15.60
C SER A 93 5.25 3.82 14.38
N GLU A 94 5.86 3.91 13.20
CA GLU A 94 5.12 4.01 11.94
C GLU A 94 4.18 2.81 11.74
N ALA A 95 4.63 1.61 12.12
CA ALA A 95 3.81 0.40 12.07
C ALA A 95 2.63 0.49 13.05
N LEU A 96 2.85 0.92 14.29
CA LEU A 96 1.78 1.07 15.28
C LEU A 96 0.74 2.11 14.84
N LEU A 97 1.17 3.27 14.32
CA LEU A 97 0.25 4.28 13.78
C LEU A 97 -0.57 3.74 12.61
N MET A 98 0.07 3.03 11.68
CA MET A 98 -0.61 2.41 10.54
C MET A 98 -1.65 1.39 11.00
N THR A 99 -1.29 0.51 11.93
CA THR A 99 -2.21 -0.47 12.52
C THR A 99 -3.37 0.22 13.21
N ASN A 100 -3.10 1.28 13.98
CA ASN A 100 -4.15 2.02 14.67
C ASN A 100 -5.18 2.63 13.70
N TYR A 101 -4.72 3.28 12.62
CA TYR A 101 -5.63 3.82 11.62
C TYR A 101 -6.41 2.75 10.85
N ARG A 102 -5.82 1.56 10.63
CA ARG A 102 -6.54 0.42 10.03
C ARG A 102 -7.61 -0.14 10.95
N ILE A 103 -7.35 -0.18 12.26
CA ILE A 103 -8.35 -0.58 13.27
C ILE A 103 -9.52 0.42 13.25
N MET A 104 -9.24 1.73 13.26
CA MET A 104 -10.29 2.74 13.16
C MET A 104 -11.10 2.61 11.86
N GLU A 105 -10.44 2.39 10.72
CA GLU A 105 -11.13 2.21 9.45
C GLU A 105 -12.07 1.00 9.48
N ALA A 106 -11.62 -0.13 10.04
CA ALA A 106 -12.43 -1.32 10.20
C ALA A 106 -13.64 -1.08 11.12
N GLU A 107 -13.44 -0.34 12.22
CA GLU A 107 -14.51 0.01 13.15
C GLU A 107 -15.55 0.95 12.52
N ILE A 108 -15.11 2.00 11.82
CA ILE A 108 -16.00 2.91 11.07
C ILE A 108 -16.84 2.14 10.05
N LYS A 109 -16.21 1.22 9.30
CA LYS A 109 -16.90 0.35 8.33
C LYS A 109 -17.89 -0.58 9.02
N ALA A 110 -17.54 -1.16 10.17
CA ALA A 110 -18.41 -2.06 10.93
C ALA A 110 -19.65 -1.35 11.49
N ARG A 111 -19.51 -0.09 11.92
CA ARG A 111 -20.62 0.75 12.40
C ARG A 111 -21.48 1.33 11.28
N GLY A 112 -20.96 1.35 10.04
CA GLY A 112 -21.66 1.96 8.91
C GLY A 112 -21.73 3.49 8.97
N VAL A 113 -20.79 4.12 9.67
CA VAL A 113 -20.78 5.57 9.90
C VAL A 113 -20.14 6.29 8.71
N ASN A 114 -20.83 7.29 8.16
CA ASN A 114 -20.26 8.22 7.20
C ASN A 114 -19.72 9.47 7.92
N CYS A 115 -18.47 9.41 8.38
CA CYS A 115 -17.84 10.47 9.16
C CYS A 115 -18.02 11.88 8.55
N ILE A 116 -17.81 12.04 7.24
CA ILE A 116 -17.88 13.36 6.59
C ILE A 116 -19.31 13.88 6.59
N GLU A 117 -20.31 13.02 6.40
CA GLU A 117 -21.71 13.43 6.30
C GLU A 117 -22.39 13.59 7.66
N GLU A 118 -22.08 12.71 8.61
CA GLU A 118 -22.73 12.63 9.92
C GLU A 118 -22.04 13.52 10.96
N HIS A 119 -20.72 13.71 10.85
CA HIS A 119 -19.93 14.55 11.76
C HIS A 119 -19.35 15.79 11.06
N ARG A 120 -20.15 16.49 10.24
CA ARG A 120 -19.72 17.67 9.45
C ARG A 120 -19.07 18.78 10.27
N ASN A 121 -19.48 18.93 11.53
CA ASN A 121 -18.91 19.90 12.48
C ASN A 121 -17.44 19.60 12.84
N ILE A 122 -16.93 18.41 12.57
CA ILE A 122 -15.52 18.05 12.69
C ILE A 122 -14.74 18.53 11.44
N PHE A 123 -15.41 18.57 10.28
CA PHE A 123 -14.78 18.73 8.95
C PHE A 123 -15.01 20.09 8.29
N TRP A 124 -15.86 20.95 8.85
CA TRP A 124 -16.40 22.15 8.17
C TRP A 124 -15.33 23.08 7.56
N TYR A 125 -14.12 23.13 8.13
CA TYR A 125 -13.02 23.97 7.65
C TYR A 125 -12.04 23.28 6.67
N ARG A 126 -12.11 21.95 6.49
CA ARG A 126 -11.20 21.20 5.60
C ARG A 126 -11.77 20.89 4.22
N GLY A 127 -13.10 20.99 4.06
CA GLY A 127 -13.78 20.81 2.78
C GLY A 127 -13.96 19.35 2.35
N LYS A 128 -14.62 19.15 1.20
CA LYS A 128 -15.06 17.83 0.72
C LYS A 128 -13.92 16.88 0.32
N GLN A 129 -12.72 17.41 0.06
CA GLN A 129 -11.55 16.61 -0.32
C GLN A 129 -10.68 16.19 0.87
N THR A 130 -11.22 16.24 2.08
CA THR A 130 -10.48 15.87 3.29
C THR A 130 -10.10 14.38 3.23
N LYS A 131 -8.80 14.11 3.15
CA LYS A 131 -8.25 12.75 3.28
C LYS A 131 -8.16 12.34 4.74
N SER A 132 -8.46 11.06 5.02
CA SER A 132 -8.21 10.46 6.33
C SER A 132 -6.71 10.44 6.63
N MET A 133 -6.36 10.26 7.90
CA MET A 133 -4.98 10.09 8.31
C MET A 133 -4.38 8.82 7.71
N LEU A 134 -5.16 7.74 7.57
CA LEU A 134 -4.75 6.52 6.88
C LEU A 134 -4.29 6.82 5.44
N THR A 135 -5.14 7.47 4.65
CA THR A 135 -4.82 7.82 3.25
C THR A 135 -3.58 8.71 3.18
N LYS A 136 -3.47 9.73 4.05
CA LYS A 136 -2.29 10.61 4.10
C LYS A 136 -1.01 9.84 4.41
N PHE A 137 -1.08 8.85 5.29
CA PHE A 137 0.08 8.06 5.69
C PHE A 137 0.54 7.13 4.55
N LEU A 138 -0.42 6.49 3.86
CA LEU A 138 -0.16 5.67 2.68
C LEU A 138 0.43 6.50 1.52
N ASP A 139 -0.18 7.64 1.20
CA ASP A 139 0.32 8.56 0.15
C ASP A 139 1.76 9.01 0.43
N LYS A 140 2.04 9.36 1.69
CA LYS A 140 3.38 9.78 2.11
C LYS A 140 4.39 8.65 1.95
N LYS A 141 4.04 7.42 2.35
CA LYS A 141 4.96 6.28 2.20
C LYS A 141 5.17 5.88 0.74
N ALA A 142 4.12 5.88 -0.06
CA ALA A 142 4.24 5.63 -1.50
C ALA A 142 5.17 6.67 -2.17
N ALA A 143 5.06 7.95 -1.80
CA ALA A 143 5.94 9.00 -2.30
C ALA A 143 7.41 8.80 -1.88
N GLN A 144 7.65 8.36 -0.63
CA GLN A 144 8.99 8.03 -0.14
C GLN A 144 9.60 6.86 -0.93
N THR A 145 8.87 5.75 -1.08
CA THR A 145 9.34 4.57 -1.83
C THR A 145 9.72 4.92 -3.27
N ARG A 146 8.90 5.71 -3.98
CA ARG A 146 9.23 6.16 -5.35
C ARG A 146 10.50 6.99 -5.40
N SER A 147 10.71 7.85 -4.40
CA SER A 147 11.90 8.70 -4.32
C SER A 147 13.17 7.86 -4.07
N ASP A 148 13.08 6.86 -3.19
CA ASP A 148 14.20 5.97 -2.87
C ASP A 148 14.58 5.09 -4.06
N VAL A 149 13.59 4.55 -4.78
CA VAL A 149 13.82 3.79 -6.02
C VAL A 149 14.49 4.68 -7.08
N SER A 150 14.01 5.92 -7.26
CA SER A 150 14.62 6.87 -8.20
C SER A 150 16.09 7.18 -7.84
N ALA A 151 16.39 7.38 -6.56
CA ALA A 151 17.75 7.63 -6.09
C ALA A 151 18.68 6.42 -6.32
N GLN A 152 18.20 5.20 -6.07
CA GLN A 152 18.97 3.97 -6.33
C GLN A 152 19.27 3.78 -7.83
N VAL A 153 18.29 4.04 -8.70
CA VAL A 153 18.49 3.99 -10.15
C VAL A 153 19.55 4.99 -10.60
N GLN A 154 19.51 6.23 -10.09
CA GLN A 154 20.51 7.26 -10.41
C GLN A 154 21.92 6.88 -9.93
N LEU A 155 22.04 6.30 -8.72
CA LEU A 155 23.31 5.78 -8.20
C LEU A 155 23.86 4.65 -9.07
N LYS A 156 23.01 3.68 -9.46
CA LYS A 156 23.41 2.55 -10.31
C LYS A 156 23.89 3.02 -11.68
N VAL A 157 23.23 4.01 -12.30
CA VAL A 157 23.67 4.61 -13.56
C VAL A 157 25.04 5.27 -13.41
N ARG A 158 25.27 6.07 -12.35
CA ARG A 158 26.58 6.71 -12.11
C ARG A 158 27.73 5.71 -11.93
N HIS A 159 27.50 4.60 -11.22
CA HIS A 159 28.51 3.56 -11.04
C HIS A 159 28.79 2.74 -12.31
N THR A 160 27.80 2.61 -13.21
CA THR A 160 27.99 1.89 -14.48
C THR A 160 28.77 2.74 -15.50
N PHE A 161 28.69 4.07 -15.44
CA PHE A 161 29.40 4.99 -16.34
C PHE A 161 30.81 5.39 -15.87
N THR A 162 31.26 4.92 -14.70
CA THR A 162 32.60 5.21 -14.14
C THR A 162 33.56 4.01 -14.18
N ALA A 163 33.25 2.97 -14.96
CA ALA A 163 34.21 1.89 -15.21
C ALA A 163 35.39 2.41 -16.06
N PRO A 164 36.65 2.23 -15.64
CA PRO A 164 37.80 2.71 -16.40
C PRO A 164 37.90 1.96 -17.73
N ARG A 165 38.01 2.70 -18.85
CA ARG A 165 38.49 2.13 -20.11
C ARG A 165 39.93 1.69 -19.89
N HIS A 166 40.15 0.39 -19.75
CA HIS A 166 41.45 -0.19 -20.02
C HIS A 166 41.75 0.03 -21.51
N ASN A 167 42.60 1.01 -21.80
CA ASN A 167 43.25 1.11 -23.11
C ASN A 167 44.30 0.00 -23.16
N ASN A 168 44.13 -0.92 -24.11
CA ASN A 168 45.19 -1.80 -24.60
C ASN A 168 46.17 -1.00 -25.47
#